data_AF-A0A2T3W399-F1
#
_entry.id   AF-A0A2T3W399-F1
#
_cell.length_a   1.000
_cell.length_b   1.000
_cell.length_c   1.000
_cell.angle_alpha   90.00
_cell.angle_beta   90.00
_cell.angle_gamma   90.00
#
_symmetry.space_group_name_H-M   'P 1'
#
loop_
_entity.id
_entity.type
_entity.pdbx_description
1 polymer ?
#
loop_
_entity_poly.entity_id
_entity_poly.type
_entity_poly.pdbx_seq_one_letter_code
_entity_poly.pdbx_strand_id
1 'polypeptide(L)'
;MRLEKLTSRARSFERLVGLSPTEFDHLLMDLEPLWEQAHKRALLRAGRVRRIGAGNTFKLDLSQRLLVTLLYLRQYFTMHVLGILFDLDAANVCRNIHSLLPVLEQALPAPLRPRTLQAQPDEVPGKNVKKPRKIRSLEELLEVFPELTDVVVDATEQPRGQPKVKKGQTPGRKAVGRPRDKKRFYSVKQGTHTLKVQLAVTPEGQIVHLSATARGRIHDMKVMRCSRLMTRRPKHVRVWGDRGYTGLEKVYPGREIIVPAKRPRKGQLSDEQRELNRLISKVRITAENGINRMKKFRACKAFFRNQTARHGVIWGCVAGLVNLRWQRRLYLSTH
;
A
#
# COMPACT_ATOMS: atom_id res chain seq x y z
N MET A 1 4.98 -23.07 17.39
CA MET A 1 4.03 -23.40 16.31
C MET A 1 4.79 -24.17 15.24
N ARG A 2 4.40 -25.40 14.87
CA ARG A 2 5.17 -26.24 13.95
C ARG A 2 4.76 -25.98 12.50
N LEU A 3 5.69 -25.56 11.64
CA LEU A 3 5.43 -25.23 10.24
C LEU A 3 4.94 -26.45 9.45
N GLU A 4 5.62 -27.58 9.57
CA GLU A 4 5.28 -28.86 8.91
C GLU A 4 3.83 -29.31 9.15
N LYS A 5 3.35 -29.16 10.39
CA LYS A 5 1.97 -29.52 10.76
C LYS A 5 0.94 -28.57 10.15
N LEU A 6 1.33 -27.33 9.84
CA LEU A 6 0.44 -26.35 9.22
C LEU A 6 0.42 -26.50 7.70
N THR A 7 1.58 -26.74 7.07
CA THR A 7 1.69 -26.92 5.61
C THR A 7 0.93 -28.16 5.15
N SER A 8 0.84 -29.22 5.96
CA SER A 8 -0.01 -30.39 5.67
C SER A 8 -1.51 -30.09 5.60
N ARG A 9 -1.95 -28.93 6.11
CA ARG A 9 -3.34 -28.44 6.04
C ARG A 9 -3.43 -27.24 5.11
N ALA A 10 -3.18 -27.45 3.82
CA ALA A 10 -3.03 -26.39 2.80
C ALA A 10 -4.08 -25.27 2.86
N ARG A 11 -5.38 -25.60 2.95
CA ARG A 11 -6.47 -24.60 3.02
C ARG A 11 -6.40 -23.75 4.30
N SER A 12 -6.05 -24.36 5.43
CA SER A 12 -5.89 -23.66 6.70
C SER A 12 -4.64 -22.79 6.69
N PHE A 13 -3.55 -23.29 6.13
CA PHE A 13 -2.31 -22.54 5.92
C PHE A 13 -2.58 -21.26 5.12
N GLU A 14 -3.22 -21.37 3.95
CA GLU A 14 -3.53 -20.23 3.10
C GLU A 14 -4.42 -19.19 3.79
N ARG A 15 -5.42 -19.63 4.56
CA ARG A 15 -6.27 -18.70 5.32
C ARG A 15 -5.48 -17.96 6.40
N LEU A 16 -4.55 -18.65 7.05
CA LEU A 16 -3.75 -18.12 8.15
C LEU A 16 -2.67 -17.13 7.68
N VAL A 17 -1.92 -17.48 6.63
CA VAL A 17 -0.74 -16.71 6.20
C VAL A 17 -0.98 -15.90 4.94
N GLY A 18 -1.98 -16.28 4.15
CA GLY A 18 -2.33 -15.63 2.89
C GLY A 18 -1.67 -16.25 1.66
N LEU A 19 -0.87 -17.32 1.79
CA LEU A 19 -0.19 -18.05 0.72
C LEU A 19 -0.43 -19.55 0.88
N SER A 20 -0.47 -20.29 -0.23
CA SER A 20 -0.40 -21.76 -0.23
C SER A 20 0.99 -22.24 0.21
N PRO A 21 1.15 -23.51 0.63
CA PRO A 21 2.46 -24.06 1.00
C PRO A 21 3.52 -23.88 -0.10
N THR A 22 3.19 -24.22 -1.35
CA THR A 22 4.10 -24.06 -2.49
C THR A 22 4.53 -22.60 -2.73
N GLU A 23 3.60 -21.65 -2.62
CA GLU A 23 3.94 -20.21 -2.73
C GLU A 23 4.82 -19.73 -1.59
N PHE A 24 4.65 -20.31 -0.39
CA PHE A 24 5.50 -20.01 0.75
C PHE A 24 6.92 -20.52 0.53
N ASP A 25 7.08 -21.74 0.01
CA ASP A 25 8.38 -22.34 -0.28
C ASP A 25 9.12 -21.56 -1.38
N HIS A 26 8.45 -21.22 -2.48
CA HIS A 26 9.05 -20.38 -3.53
C HIS A 26 9.46 -19.00 -2.99
N LEU A 27 8.60 -18.36 -2.20
CA LEU A 27 8.94 -17.08 -1.59
C LEU A 27 10.12 -17.21 -0.61
N LEU A 28 10.25 -18.34 0.08
CA LEU A 28 11.38 -18.59 0.97
C LEU A 28 12.69 -18.68 0.17
N MET A 29 12.68 -19.38 -0.97
CA MET A 29 13.83 -19.49 -1.88
C MET A 29 14.26 -18.10 -2.40
N ASP A 30 13.30 -17.25 -2.80
CA ASP A 30 13.60 -15.87 -3.26
C ASP A 30 14.11 -14.97 -2.12
N LEU A 31 13.62 -15.21 -0.89
CA LEU A 31 13.93 -14.40 0.29
C LEU A 31 15.32 -14.71 0.87
N GLU A 32 15.77 -15.96 0.81
CA GLU A 32 17.00 -16.43 1.42
C GLU A 32 18.25 -15.64 1.01
N PRO A 33 18.60 -15.50 -0.29
CA PRO A 33 19.80 -14.76 -0.68
C PRO A 33 19.73 -13.27 -0.28
N LEU A 34 18.53 -12.67 -0.33
CA LEU A 34 18.30 -11.29 0.09
C LEU A 34 18.47 -11.12 1.60
N TRP A 35 18.01 -12.11 2.38
CA TRP A 35 18.15 -12.13 3.83
C TRP A 35 19.62 -12.26 4.24
N GLU A 36 20.35 -13.20 3.65
CA GLU A 36 21.78 -13.39 3.91
C GLU A 36 22.58 -12.11 3.63
N GLN A 37 22.33 -11.48 2.48
CA GLN A 37 22.98 -10.23 2.11
C GLN A 37 22.61 -9.08 3.07
N ALA A 38 21.35 -8.97 3.48
CA ALA A 38 20.91 -7.97 4.46
C ALA A 38 21.51 -8.22 5.85
N HIS A 39 21.59 -9.48 6.27
CA HIS A 39 22.16 -9.90 7.54
C HIS A 39 23.65 -9.60 7.59
N LYS A 40 24.41 -9.96 6.55
CA LYS A 40 25.83 -9.65 6.40
C LYS A 40 26.09 -8.14 6.47
N ARG A 41 25.31 -7.33 5.74
CA ARG A 41 25.39 -5.86 5.82
C ARG A 41 25.12 -5.32 7.22
N ALA A 42 24.15 -5.88 7.94
CA ALA A 42 23.84 -5.45 9.31
C ALA A 42 24.97 -5.80 10.31
N LEU A 43 25.70 -6.89 10.09
CA LEU A 43 26.86 -7.28 10.89
C LEU A 43 28.09 -6.39 10.62
N LEU A 44 28.24 -5.91 9.38
CA LEU A 44 29.35 -5.06 8.92
C LEU A 44 29.09 -3.55 9.07
N ARG A 45 27.94 -3.15 9.65
CA ARG A 45 27.59 -1.72 9.74
C ARG A 45 28.59 -0.94 10.61
N ALA A 46 28.97 0.25 10.13
CA ALA A 46 29.76 1.19 10.91
C ALA A 46 29.02 1.57 12.22
N GLY A 47 29.77 1.71 13.32
CA GLY A 47 29.19 1.99 14.64
C GLY A 47 28.46 0.81 15.28
N ARG A 48 28.75 -0.43 14.87
CA ARG A 48 28.32 -1.62 15.63
C ARG A 48 29.24 -1.82 16.83
N VAL A 49 28.65 -1.80 18.02
CA VAL A 49 29.38 -1.91 19.31
C VAL A 49 29.88 -3.33 19.59
N ARG A 50 29.10 -4.36 19.24
CA ARG A 50 29.45 -5.76 19.50
C ARG A 50 30.27 -6.34 18.35
N ARG A 51 31.23 -7.22 18.63
CA ARG A 51 31.96 -8.01 17.61
C ARG A 51 31.01 -8.94 16.83
N ILE A 52 31.36 -9.31 15.60
CA ILE A 52 30.58 -10.30 14.81
C ILE A 52 30.57 -11.62 15.61
N GLY A 53 29.41 -12.27 15.71
CA GLY A 53 29.19 -13.44 16.57
C GLY A 53 28.91 -13.14 18.05
N ALA A 54 29.26 -11.96 18.58
CA ALA A 54 29.06 -11.60 19.99
C ALA A 54 27.64 -11.10 20.33
N GLY A 55 26.64 -11.40 19.50
CA GLY A 55 25.24 -11.03 19.73
C GLY A 55 24.35 -12.26 19.71
N ASN A 56 23.17 -12.18 20.34
CA ASN A 56 22.24 -13.30 20.35
C ASN A 56 21.89 -13.74 18.92
N THR A 57 21.95 -15.04 18.70
CA THR A 57 21.46 -15.70 17.50
C THR A 57 19.92 -15.63 17.46
N PHE A 58 19.36 -15.72 16.26
CA PHE A 58 17.91 -15.86 16.13
C PHE A 58 17.52 -17.27 16.53
N LYS A 59 16.60 -17.42 17.50
CA LYS A 59 16.02 -18.73 17.88
C LYS A 59 15.21 -19.35 16.73
N LEU A 60 14.62 -18.52 15.88
CA LEU A 60 13.85 -18.94 14.73
C LEU A 60 14.73 -18.96 13.48
N ASP A 61 14.63 -20.02 12.68
CA ASP A 61 15.19 -20.07 11.33
C ASP A 61 14.46 -19.12 10.36
N LEU A 62 14.94 -18.99 9.12
CA LEU A 62 14.34 -18.08 8.15
C LEU A 62 12.88 -18.44 7.81
N SER A 63 12.55 -19.73 7.69
CA SER A 63 11.20 -20.20 7.39
C SER A 63 10.21 -19.79 8.50
N GLN A 64 10.59 -19.97 9.76
CA GLN A 64 9.79 -19.59 10.92
C GLN A 64 9.66 -18.07 11.05
N ARG A 65 10.70 -17.33 10.67
CA ARG A 65 10.69 -15.86 10.64
C ARG A 65 9.80 -15.30 9.54
N LEU A 66 9.78 -15.95 8.38
CA LEU A 66 8.81 -15.66 7.32
C LEU A 66 7.39 -15.95 7.81
N LEU A 67 7.16 -17.12 8.42
CA LEU A 67 5.86 -17.53 8.93
C LEU A 67 5.28 -16.54 9.97
N VAL A 68 6.07 -16.14 10.98
CA VAL A 68 5.62 -15.17 12.00
C VAL A 68 5.31 -13.80 11.36
N THR A 69 6.07 -13.41 10.34
CA THR A 69 5.86 -12.15 9.61
C THR A 69 4.58 -12.20 8.78
N LEU A 70 4.32 -13.29 8.06
CA LEU A 70 3.09 -13.47 7.29
C LEU A 70 1.86 -13.54 8.18
N LEU A 71 1.93 -14.24 9.32
CA LEU A 71 0.86 -14.22 10.32
C LEU A 71 0.59 -12.81 10.86
N TYR A 72 1.64 -12.04 11.11
CA TYR A 72 1.48 -10.64 11.50
C TYR A 72 0.82 -9.80 10.41
N LEU A 73 1.22 -9.94 9.14
CA LEU A 73 0.61 -9.20 8.04
C LEU A 73 -0.85 -9.62 7.82
N ARG A 74 -1.10 -10.92 7.80
CA ARG A 74 -2.40 -11.51 7.46
C ARG A 74 -3.41 -11.39 8.59
N GLN A 75 -3.07 -11.84 9.80
CA GLN A 75 -3.97 -11.87 10.96
C GLN A 75 -3.82 -10.66 11.87
N TYR A 76 -2.68 -9.98 11.82
CA TYR A 76 -2.38 -8.83 12.67
C TYR A 76 -2.50 -9.14 14.17
N PHE A 77 -2.03 -10.33 14.54
CA PHE A 77 -1.84 -10.74 15.92
C PHE A 77 -0.88 -9.78 16.64
N THR A 78 -1.09 -9.63 17.95
CA THR A 78 -0.20 -8.82 18.78
C THR A 78 1.14 -9.53 18.95
N MET A 79 2.18 -8.77 19.28
CA MET A 79 3.51 -9.34 19.53
C MET A 79 3.47 -10.38 20.68
N HIS A 80 2.60 -10.19 21.66
CA HIS A 80 2.40 -11.13 22.77
C HIS A 80 1.79 -12.46 22.31
N VAL A 81 0.73 -12.42 21.50
CA VAL A 81 0.11 -13.64 20.96
C VAL A 81 1.10 -14.40 20.10
N LEU A 82 1.81 -13.71 19.21
CA LEU A 82 2.87 -14.33 18.40
C LEU A 82 4.02 -14.87 19.28
N GLY A 83 4.35 -14.18 20.39
CA GLY A 83 5.35 -14.63 21.34
C GLY A 83 4.98 -15.97 21.98
N ILE A 84 3.73 -16.11 22.42
CA ILE A 84 3.20 -17.39 22.95
C ILE A 84 3.24 -18.47 21.86
N LEU A 85 2.80 -18.16 20.64
CA LEU A 85 2.74 -19.14 19.54
C LEU A 85 4.12 -19.65 19.11
N PHE A 86 5.17 -18.82 19.21
CA PHE A 86 6.53 -19.13 18.75
C PHE A 86 7.54 -19.31 19.88
N ASP A 87 7.09 -19.29 21.13
CA ASP A 87 7.96 -19.38 22.32
C ASP A 87 9.09 -18.34 22.30
N LEU A 88 8.68 -17.07 22.16
CA LEU A 88 9.53 -15.89 22.12
C LEU A 88 8.95 -14.78 23.00
N ASP A 89 9.81 -13.93 23.56
CA ASP A 89 9.35 -12.65 24.11
C ASP A 89 8.87 -11.70 22.98
N ALA A 90 7.95 -10.80 23.35
CA ALA A 90 7.35 -9.87 22.40
C ALA A 90 8.37 -8.95 21.70
N ALA A 91 9.49 -8.62 22.35
CA ALA A 91 10.53 -7.79 21.74
C ALA A 91 11.30 -8.56 20.66
N ASN A 92 11.57 -9.85 20.87
CA ASN A 92 12.14 -10.74 19.86
C ASN A 92 11.21 -10.93 18.67
N VAL A 93 9.91 -11.12 18.88
CA VAL A 93 8.94 -11.17 17.76
C VAL A 93 8.98 -9.87 16.96
N CYS A 94 8.94 -8.73 17.65
CA CYS A 94 9.01 -7.41 17.03
C CYS A 94 10.29 -7.24 16.18
N ARG A 95 11.46 -7.61 16.72
CA ARG A 95 12.75 -7.60 16.00
C ARG A 95 12.73 -8.50 14.76
N ASN A 96 12.20 -9.73 14.88
CA ASN A 96 12.10 -10.66 13.77
C ASN A 96 11.26 -10.08 12.63
N ILE A 97 10.06 -9.60 12.92
CA ILE A 97 9.16 -9.02 11.93
C ILE A 97 9.77 -7.77 11.29
N HIS A 98 10.25 -6.81 12.08
CA HIS A 98 10.72 -5.52 11.52
C HIS A 98 12.06 -5.60 10.81
N SER A 99 12.89 -6.59 11.12
CA SER A 99 14.10 -6.87 10.32
C SER A 99 13.78 -7.54 8.99
N LEU A 100 12.74 -8.38 8.94
CA LEU A 100 12.38 -9.12 7.73
C LEU A 100 11.56 -8.28 6.74
N LEU A 101 10.67 -7.40 7.20
CA LEU A 101 9.77 -6.61 6.32
C LEU A 101 10.49 -5.92 5.14
N PRO A 102 11.61 -5.20 5.30
CA PRO A 102 12.27 -4.55 4.16
C PRO A 102 12.85 -5.54 3.15
N VAL A 103 13.28 -6.72 3.60
CA VAL A 103 13.85 -7.77 2.75
C VAL A 103 12.71 -8.51 2.03
N LEU A 104 11.64 -8.82 2.75
CA LEU A 104 10.43 -9.40 2.21
C LEU A 104 9.81 -8.52 1.11
N GLU A 105 9.78 -7.20 1.30
CA GLU A 105 9.30 -6.28 0.25
C GLU A 105 10.13 -6.37 -1.04
N GLN A 106 11.44 -6.66 -0.95
CA GLN A 106 12.33 -6.82 -2.11
C GLN A 106 12.14 -8.19 -2.79
N ALA A 107 11.88 -9.24 -2.02
CA ALA A 107 11.65 -10.60 -2.53
C ALA A 107 10.31 -10.75 -3.27
N LEU A 108 9.34 -9.87 -2.98
CA LEU A 108 8.01 -9.94 -3.57
C LEU A 108 7.92 -9.15 -4.88
N PRO A 109 6.95 -9.48 -5.76
CA PRO A 109 6.58 -8.66 -6.91
C PRO A 109 5.81 -7.39 -6.46
N ALA A 110 6.42 -6.61 -5.56
CA ALA A 110 5.85 -5.41 -5.00
C ALA A 110 5.78 -4.28 -6.05
N PRO A 111 4.72 -3.46 -6.04
CA PRO A 111 4.61 -2.33 -6.96
C PRO A 111 5.71 -1.31 -6.72
N LEU A 112 5.96 -0.46 -7.73
CA LEU A 112 6.81 0.71 -7.56
C LEU A 112 6.26 1.60 -6.45
N ARG A 113 7.06 1.78 -5.40
CA ARG A 113 6.70 2.59 -4.23
C ARG A 113 7.83 3.55 -3.85
N PRO A 114 7.62 4.88 -3.94
CA PRO A 114 8.58 5.81 -3.36
C PRO A 114 8.57 5.72 -1.83
N ARG A 115 9.72 5.97 -1.19
CA ARG A 115 9.81 5.99 0.29
C ARG A 115 9.13 7.21 0.90
N THR A 116 9.14 8.33 0.19
CA THR A 116 8.55 9.61 0.62
C THR A 116 7.71 10.21 -0.51
N LEU A 117 6.72 11.01 -0.17
CA LEU A 117 6.04 11.86 -1.14
C LEU A 117 6.97 13.00 -1.59
N GLN A 118 6.77 13.53 -2.80
CA GLN A 118 7.45 14.75 -3.23
C GLN A 118 7.14 15.89 -2.25
N ALA A 119 8.16 16.71 -1.95
CA ALA A 119 7.99 17.86 -1.06
C ALA A 119 7.06 18.91 -1.70
N GLN A 120 7.26 19.16 -3.00
CA GLN A 120 6.43 20.01 -3.82
C GLN A 120 5.51 19.14 -4.71
N PRO A 121 4.22 19.48 -4.82
CA PRO A 121 3.32 18.79 -5.75
C PRO A 121 3.60 19.23 -7.20
N ASP A 122 3.46 18.32 -8.16
CA ASP A 122 3.56 18.65 -9.58
C ASP A 122 2.61 19.81 -9.92
N GLU A 123 3.09 20.82 -10.66
CA GLU A 123 2.35 22.06 -10.91
C GLU A 123 1.62 22.06 -12.25
N VAL A 124 0.64 22.96 -12.37
CA VAL A 124 -0.03 23.22 -13.65
C VAL A 124 0.98 23.95 -14.54
N PRO A 125 1.30 23.44 -15.73
CA PRO A 125 2.23 24.14 -16.63
C PRO A 125 1.68 25.51 -17.06
N GLY A 126 2.58 26.44 -17.36
CA GLY A 126 2.26 27.82 -17.77
C GLY A 126 1.32 27.90 -18.98
N LYS A 127 0.70 29.08 -19.20
CA LYS A 127 -0.50 29.33 -20.03
C LYS A 127 -0.55 28.79 -21.49
N ASN A 128 0.49 28.14 -22.02
CA ASN A 128 0.59 27.73 -23.43
C ASN A 128 0.49 26.21 -23.69
N VAL A 129 -0.17 25.43 -22.85
CA VAL A 129 -0.33 23.98 -23.12
C VAL A 129 -1.69 23.62 -23.71
N LYS A 130 -1.68 22.87 -24.83
CA LYS A 130 -2.89 22.33 -25.48
C LYS A 130 -3.73 21.55 -24.46
N LYS A 131 -5.04 21.86 -24.41
CA LYS A 131 -5.99 21.16 -23.53
C LYS A 131 -6.05 19.67 -23.96
N PRO A 132 -5.99 18.72 -23.02
CA PRO A 132 -6.15 17.31 -23.37
C PRO A 132 -7.56 17.05 -23.92
N ARG A 133 -7.65 16.08 -24.84
CA ARG A 133 -8.91 15.61 -25.42
C ARG A 133 -9.77 15.00 -24.31
N LYS A 134 -11.04 15.41 -24.21
CA LYS A 134 -12.02 14.82 -23.28
C LYS A 134 -12.79 13.76 -24.04
N ILE A 135 -12.95 12.57 -23.46
CA ILE A 135 -13.87 11.56 -23.95
C ILE A 135 -15.31 12.06 -23.75
N ARG A 136 -16.11 12.08 -24.80
CA ARG A 136 -17.47 12.66 -24.83
C ARG A 136 -18.57 11.66 -25.16
N SER A 137 -18.26 10.50 -25.73
CA SER A 137 -19.26 9.50 -26.12
C SER A 137 -18.90 8.08 -25.70
N LEU A 138 -19.85 7.17 -25.86
CA LEU A 138 -19.68 5.74 -25.63
C LEU A 138 -18.73 5.12 -26.66
N GLU A 139 -18.85 5.53 -27.92
CA GLU A 139 -18.01 5.09 -29.03
C GLU A 139 -16.56 5.56 -28.83
N GLU A 140 -16.35 6.83 -28.46
CA GLU A 140 -15.02 7.34 -28.11
C GLU A 140 -14.48 6.67 -26.84
N LEU A 141 -15.34 6.21 -25.93
CA LEU A 141 -14.90 5.40 -24.80
C LEU A 141 -14.41 4.03 -25.28
N LEU A 142 -15.14 3.35 -26.17
CA LEU A 142 -14.85 2.01 -26.70
C LEU A 142 -13.65 1.99 -27.67
N GLU A 143 -13.49 3.01 -28.52
CA GLU A 143 -12.37 3.14 -29.47
C GLU A 143 -11.01 3.29 -28.79
N VAL A 144 -10.97 3.75 -27.53
CA VAL A 144 -9.74 3.95 -26.78
C VAL A 144 -9.33 2.64 -26.04
N PHE A 145 -10.16 1.59 -26.06
CA PHE A 145 -9.83 0.26 -25.51
C PHE A 145 -8.96 -0.73 -26.32
N PRO A 146 -8.17 -0.42 -27.38
CA PRO A 146 -7.53 -1.50 -28.12
C PRO A 146 -6.38 -2.17 -27.36
N GLU A 147 -5.29 -1.50 -26.98
CA GLU A 147 -4.08 -2.23 -26.52
C GLU A 147 -3.13 -1.43 -25.60
N LEU A 148 -3.65 -0.76 -24.56
CA LEU A 148 -2.81 -0.02 -23.59
C LEU A 148 -3.11 -0.44 -22.14
N THR A 149 -2.07 -0.70 -21.35
CA THR A 149 -2.21 -1.03 -19.92
C THR A 149 -2.72 0.17 -19.13
N ASP A 150 -4.04 0.30 -19.06
CA ASP A 150 -4.73 1.29 -18.25
C ASP A 150 -4.45 1.11 -16.77
N VAL A 151 -4.74 2.15 -16.00
CA VAL A 151 -4.55 2.13 -14.55
C VAL A 151 -5.67 2.89 -13.85
N VAL A 152 -6.32 2.20 -12.94
CA VAL A 152 -7.35 2.72 -12.06
C VAL A 152 -6.71 3.13 -10.75
N VAL A 153 -6.91 4.38 -10.36
CA VAL A 153 -6.31 4.96 -9.16
C VAL A 153 -7.37 5.19 -8.10
N ASP A 154 -7.10 4.68 -6.90
CA ASP A 154 -7.91 4.95 -5.72
C ASP A 154 -7.04 5.13 -4.48
N ALA A 155 -7.56 5.84 -3.48
CA ALA A 155 -6.89 6.08 -2.22
C ALA A 155 -7.67 5.44 -1.07
N THR A 156 -6.93 4.89 -0.11
CA THR A 156 -7.54 4.30 1.07
C THR A 156 -6.89 4.79 2.34
N GLU A 157 -7.71 4.87 3.39
CA GLU A 157 -7.30 5.36 4.70
C GLU A 157 -7.31 4.21 5.73
N GLN A 158 -6.30 4.24 6.61
CA GLN A 158 -6.18 3.33 7.74
C GLN A 158 -6.18 4.13 9.05
N PRO A 159 -7.08 3.83 10.01
CA PRO A 159 -7.12 4.54 11.28
C PRO A 159 -5.85 4.27 12.10
N ARG A 160 -5.42 5.24 12.90
CA ARG A 160 -4.22 5.15 13.75
C ARG A 160 -4.41 5.83 15.10
N GLY A 161 -3.51 5.51 16.04
CA GLY A 161 -3.48 6.15 17.35
C GLY A 161 -2.97 7.58 17.33
N GLN A 162 -3.45 8.39 18.26
CA GLN A 162 -2.88 9.72 18.51
C GLN A 162 -1.47 9.57 19.12
N PRO A 163 -0.50 10.44 18.80
CA PRO A 163 0.74 10.51 19.56
C PRO A 163 0.41 10.73 21.04
N LYS A 164 0.89 9.85 21.93
CA LYS A 164 0.72 10.03 23.38
C LYS A 164 1.56 11.24 23.82
N VAL A 165 0.95 12.20 24.49
CA VAL A 165 1.68 13.28 25.16
C VAL A 165 2.30 12.68 26.42
N LYS A 166 3.62 12.72 26.57
CA LYS A 166 4.23 12.48 27.89
C LYS A 166 3.79 13.63 28.80
N LYS A 167 3.08 13.34 29.90
CA LYS A 167 2.91 14.34 30.98
C LYS A 167 4.32 14.80 31.37
N GLY A 168 4.54 16.11 31.45
CA GLY A 168 5.77 16.64 32.04
C GLY A 168 5.88 16.12 33.48
N GLN A 169 7.10 15.82 33.92
CA GLN A 169 7.36 15.20 35.23
C GLN A 169 7.12 16.13 36.43
N THR A 170 6.71 17.38 36.23
CA THR A 170 6.55 18.38 37.31
C THR A 170 5.07 18.66 37.59
N PRO A 171 4.61 18.68 38.87
CA PRO A 171 3.26 19.08 39.22
C PRO A 171 3.02 20.54 38.79
N GLY A 172 1.91 20.82 38.10
CA GLY A 172 1.47 22.19 37.77
C GLY A 172 1.70 22.67 36.34
N ARG A 173 2.53 22.02 35.50
CA ARG A 173 2.57 22.34 34.06
C ARG A 173 1.43 21.65 33.32
N LYS A 174 0.44 22.42 32.84
CA LYS A 174 -0.51 21.96 31.81
C LYS A 174 0.28 21.33 30.66
N ALA A 175 -0.21 20.22 30.10
CA ALA A 175 0.43 19.51 28.99
C ALA A 175 0.89 20.51 27.92
N VAL A 176 2.21 20.63 27.72
CA VAL A 176 2.77 21.56 26.75
C VAL A 176 2.28 21.16 25.36
N GLY A 177 1.40 22.00 24.80
CA GLY A 177 0.92 21.92 23.42
C GLY A 177 -0.28 20.99 23.20
N ARG A 178 -1.37 21.56 22.69
CA ARG A 178 -2.28 20.82 21.80
C ARG A 178 -1.42 20.43 20.59
N PRO A 179 -1.09 19.15 20.32
CA PRO A 179 -0.09 18.85 19.31
C PRO A 179 -0.56 19.35 17.94
N ARG A 180 0.27 20.11 17.21
CA ARG A 180 0.02 20.48 15.79
C ARG A 180 -0.33 19.24 14.96
N ASP A 181 0.10 18.05 15.39
CA ASP A 181 -0.22 16.76 14.80
C ASP A 181 -1.69 16.32 14.90
N LYS A 182 -2.48 16.81 15.88
CA LYS A 182 -3.93 16.51 15.95
C LYS A 182 -4.63 16.93 14.65
N LYS A 183 -4.30 18.10 14.13
CA LYS A 183 -4.87 18.58 12.86
C LYS A 183 -4.22 17.98 11.62
N ARG A 184 -3.05 17.35 11.70
CA ARG A 184 -2.31 16.90 10.49
C ARG A 184 -2.78 15.54 9.97
N PHE A 185 -3.20 14.65 10.87
CA PHE A 185 -3.64 13.30 10.52
C PHE A 185 -5.15 13.12 10.59
N TYR A 186 -5.89 14.07 11.16
CA TYR A 186 -7.35 13.99 11.25
C TYR A 186 -7.98 14.07 9.86
N SER A 187 -8.66 13.00 9.48
CA SER A 187 -9.49 12.92 8.29
C SER A 187 -10.92 13.25 8.66
N VAL A 188 -11.45 14.32 8.07
CA VAL A 188 -12.86 14.70 8.25
C VAL A 188 -13.77 13.58 7.72
N LYS A 189 -13.40 12.96 6.60
CA LYS A 189 -14.14 11.85 5.97
C LYS A 189 -14.29 10.65 6.90
N GLN A 190 -13.28 10.37 7.73
CA GLN A 190 -13.29 9.19 8.62
C GLN A 190 -13.60 9.54 10.07
N GLY A 191 -13.78 10.83 10.42
CA GLY A 191 -13.99 11.27 11.80
C GLY A 191 -12.86 10.92 12.77
N THR A 192 -11.66 10.59 12.27
CA THR A 192 -10.54 10.10 13.11
C THR A 192 -9.19 10.38 12.46
N HIS A 193 -8.11 10.06 13.18
CA HIS A 193 -6.74 10.19 12.66
C HIS A 193 -6.40 8.99 11.78
N THR A 194 -5.98 9.25 10.56
CA THR A 194 -5.69 8.20 9.58
C THR A 194 -4.32 8.39 8.91
N LEU A 195 -3.81 7.31 8.37
CA LEU A 195 -2.78 7.29 7.33
C LEU A 195 -3.47 6.98 6.01
N LYS A 196 -2.92 7.51 4.93
CA LYS A 196 -3.48 7.35 3.60
C LYS A 196 -2.43 6.81 2.65
N VAL A 197 -2.84 5.92 1.76
CA VAL A 197 -2.04 5.45 0.62
C VAL A 197 -2.91 5.46 -0.62
N GLN A 198 -2.29 5.79 -1.75
CA GLN A 198 -2.90 5.74 -3.08
C GLN A 198 -2.34 4.52 -3.81
N LEU A 199 -3.21 3.80 -4.50
CA LEU A 199 -2.86 2.63 -5.30
C LEU A 199 -3.20 2.91 -6.76
N ALA A 200 -2.40 2.38 -7.68
CA ALA A 200 -2.80 2.24 -9.08
C ALA A 200 -2.86 0.76 -9.44
N VAL A 201 -3.97 0.34 -10.02
CA VAL A 201 -4.28 -1.06 -10.34
C VAL A 201 -4.61 -1.17 -11.82
N THR A 202 -4.05 -2.14 -12.52
CA THR A 202 -4.42 -2.43 -13.92
C THR A 202 -5.83 -3.01 -14.01
N PRO A 203 -6.52 -2.98 -15.17
CA PRO A 203 -7.83 -3.61 -15.35
C PRO A 203 -7.86 -5.10 -14.97
N GLU A 204 -6.76 -5.82 -15.19
CA GLU A 204 -6.59 -7.24 -14.83
C GLU A 204 -6.43 -7.43 -13.31
N GLY A 205 -6.20 -6.35 -12.58
CA GLY A 205 -6.10 -6.35 -11.14
C GLY A 205 -4.67 -6.43 -10.59
N GLN A 206 -3.63 -6.18 -11.37
CA GLN A 206 -2.27 -6.05 -10.84
C GLN A 206 -2.10 -4.71 -10.13
N ILE A 207 -1.51 -4.69 -8.94
CA ILE A 207 -1.13 -3.43 -8.30
C ILE A 207 0.23 -3.00 -8.88
N VAL A 208 0.27 -1.88 -9.59
CA VAL A 208 1.50 -1.41 -10.28
C VAL A 208 2.14 -0.20 -9.61
N HIS A 209 1.38 0.50 -8.76
CA HIS A 209 1.90 1.61 -7.96
C HIS A 209 1.28 1.63 -6.57
N LEU A 210 2.11 2.01 -5.60
CA LEU A 210 1.68 2.36 -4.25
C LEU A 210 2.37 3.66 -3.85
N SER A 211 1.62 4.65 -3.38
CA SER A 211 2.23 5.91 -2.92
C SER A 211 2.99 5.70 -1.61
N ALA A 212 3.92 6.62 -1.32
CA ALA A 212 4.39 6.76 0.05
C ALA A 212 3.21 7.13 0.98
N THR A 213 3.34 6.78 2.26
CA THR A 213 2.32 7.07 3.27
C THR A 213 2.06 8.58 3.38
N ALA A 214 0.82 8.97 3.12
CA ALA A 214 0.31 10.31 3.35
C ALA A 214 -0.37 10.41 4.74
N ARG A 215 -0.48 11.63 5.25
CA ARG A 215 -1.29 11.92 6.44
C ARG A 215 -2.76 11.99 6.03
N GLY A 216 -3.68 11.51 6.87
CA GLY A 216 -5.12 11.43 6.58
C GLY A 216 -5.77 12.71 6.06
N ARG A 217 -5.33 13.87 6.56
CA ARG A 217 -5.85 15.18 6.12
C ARG A 217 -5.49 15.55 4.67
N ILE A 218 -4.44 14.95 4.11
CA ILE A 218 -3.98 15.30 2.76
C ILE A 218 -5.05 14.84 1.76
N HIS A 219 -5.49 15.77 0.91
CA HIS A 219 -6.45 15.51 -0.15
C HIS A 219 -5.87 14.56 -1.22
N ASP A 220 -6.71 13.71 -1.81
CA ASP A 220 -6.28 12.65 -2.73
C ASP A 220 -5.56 13.21 -3.96
N MET A 221 -6.07 14.30 -4.53
CA MET A 221 -5.38 15.09 -5.58
C MET A 221 -3.94 15.48 -5.19
N LYS A 222 -3.71 15.89 -3.94
CA LYS A 222 -2.35 16.27 -3.49
C LYS A 222 -1.47 15.03 -3.34
N VAL A 223 -2.03 13.90 -2.90
CA VAL A 223 -1.29 12.62 -2.89
C VAL A 223 -0.88 12.24 -4.31
N MET A 224 -1.79 12.31 -5.29
CA MET A 224 -1.51 12.06 -6.72
C MET A 224 -0.35 12.91 -7.23
N ARG A 225 -0.41 14.22 -7.00
CA ARG A 225 0.63 15.18 -7.44
C ARG A 225 1.98 15.00 -6.75
N CYS A 226 2.02 14.28 -5.62
CA CYS A 226 3.24 14.01 -4.87
C CYS A 226 3.68 12.53 -4.93
N SER A 227 2.90 11.63 -5.57
CA SER A 227 3.16 10.19 -5.55
C SER A 227 4.20 9.74 -6.58
N ARG A 228 4.57 10.61 -7.53
CA ARG A 228 5.40 10.30 -8.71
C ARG A 228 4.76 9.29 -9.66
N LEU A 229 3.48 9.00 -9.47
CA LEU A 229 2.75 8.07 -10.32
C LEU A 229 2.65 8.61 -11.76
N MET A 230 2.26 9.87 -11.89
CA MET A 230 2.09 10.50 -13.18
C MET A 230 3.43 10.75 -13.88
N THR A 231 4.51 11.02 -13.15
CA THR A 231 5.83 11.27 -13.76
C THR A 231 6.54 10.00 -14.21
N ARG A 232 6.33 8.86 -13.51
CA ARG A 232 6.99 7.59 -13.83
C ARG A 232 6.27 6.75 -14.88
N ARG A 233 4.97 7.00 -15.12
CA ARG A 233 4.21 6.23 -16.12
C ARG A 233 4.42 6.78 -17.53
N PRO A 234 4.41 5.90 -18.55
CA PRO A 234 4.34 6.31 -19.95
C PRO A 234 3.15 7.26 -20.20
N LYS A 235 3.29 8.17 -21.17
CA LYS A 235 2.26 9.20 -21.44
C LYS A 235 0.97 8.63 -22.04
N HIS A 236 1.08 7.51 -22.77
CA HIS A 236 -0.06 6.83 -23.39
C HIS A 236 -0.93 6.06 -22.38
N VAL A 237 -0.44 5.80 -21.17
CA VAL A 237 -1.21 5.08 -20.15
C VAL A 237 -2.32 5.97 -19.60
N ARG A 238 -3.58 5.54 -19.77
CA ARG A 238 -4.77 6.25 -19.30
C ARG A 238 -4.98 6.07 -17.81
N VAL A 239 -5.42 7.13 -17.16
CA VAL A 239 -5.58 7.16 -15.70
C VAL A 239 -7.04 7.35 -15.33
N TRP A 240 -7.64 6.30 -14.76
CA TRP A 240 -9.01 6.32 -14.29
C TRP A 240 -9.04 6.70 -12.82
N GLY A 241 -9.83 7.70 -12.46
CA GLY A 241 -9.91 8.21 -11.10
C GLY A 241 -11.34 8.49 -10.66
N ASP A 242 -11.54 8.57 -9.35
CA ASP A 242 -12.78 9.10 -8.79
C ASP A 242 -12.90 10.63 -9.00
N ARG A 243 -14.05 11.19 -8.62
CA ARG A 243 -14.31 12.64 -8.73
C ARG A 243 -13.34 13.50 -7.90
N GLY A 244 -12.65 12.92 -6.92
CA GLY A 244 -11.60 13.59 -6.15
C GLY A 244 -10.37 13.97 -7.01
N TYR A 245 -10.25 13.40 -8.21
CA TYR A 245 -9.21 13.73 -9.19
C TYR A 245 -9.69 14.69 -10.30
N THR A 246 -10.84 15.33 -10.14
CA THR A 246 -11.30 16.36 -11.10
C THR A 246 -10.27 17.50 -11.21
N GLY A 247 -9.86 17.84 -12.45
CA GLY A 247 -8.87 18.89 -12.71
C GLY A 247 -7.44 18.39 -12.81
N LEU A 248 -7.19 17.08 -12.65
CA LEU A 248 -5.88 16.46 -12.83
C LEU A 248 -5.38 16.62 -14.27
N GLU A 249 -6.28 16.65 -15.25
CA GLU A 249 -6.00 16.87 -16.66
C GLU A 249 -5.38 18.24 -16.95
N LYS A 250 -5.63 19.23 -16.08
CA LYS A 250 -4.98 20.54 -16.15
C LYS A 250 -3.53 20.50 -15.65
N VAL A 251 -3.24 19.64 -14.68
CA VAL A 251 -1.90 19.47 -14.10
C VAL A 251 -1.01 18.69 -15.07
N TYR A 252 -1.56 17.71 -15.77
CA TYR A 252 -0.82 16.88 -16.72
C TYR A 252 -1.43 16.94 -18.13
N PRO A 253 -1.26 18.08 -18.83
CA PRO A 253 -1.71 18.17 -20.21
C PRO A 253 -0.98 17.14 -21.10
N GLY A 254 -1.68 16.62 -22.10
CA GLY A 254 -1.17 15.54 -22.95
C GLY A 254 -1.17 14.15 -22.29
N ARG A 255 -1.76 14.03 -21.09
CA ARG A 255 -2.12 12.73 -20.51
C ARG A 255 -3.62 12.56 -20.52
N GLU A 256 -4.06 11.35 -20.81
CA GLU A 256 -5.46 11.01 -20.80
C GLU A 256 -5.90 10.59 -19.39
N ILE A 257 -6.84 11.35 -18.84
CA ILE A 257 -7.35 11.18 -17.49
C ILE A 257 -8.86 11.10 -17.56
N ILE A 258 -9.40 10.01 -17.03
CA ILE A 258 -10.81 9.66 -17.11
C ILE A 258 -11.39 9.72 -15.71
N VAL A 259 -12.28 10.69 -15.50
CA VAL A 259 -12.93 10.98 -14.21
C VAL A 259 -14.42 11.21 -14.47
N PRO A 260 -15.32 10.70 -13.61
CA PRO A 260 -16.76 10.89 -13.80
C PRO A 260 -17.15 12.37 -13.93
N ALA A 261 -18.06 12.66 -14.84
CA ALA A 261 -18.63 13.99 -15.00
C ALA A 261 -19.32 14.44 -13.70
N LYS A 262 -18.98 15.66 -13.25
CA LYS A 262 -19.63 16.26 -12.08
C LYS A 262 -20.94 16.91 -12.52
N ARG A 263 -21.99 16.72 -11.71
CA ARG A 263 -23.26 17.42 -11.90
C ARG A 263 -23.02 18.94 -11.92
N PRO A 264 -23.49 19.67 -12.95
CA PRO A 264 -23.33 21.11 -13.05
C PRO A 264 -24.13 21.83 -11.95
N ARG A 265 -23.70 23.04 -11.60
CA ARG A 265 -24.42 23.87 -10.62
C ARG A 265 -25.80 24.21 -11.17
N LYS A 266 -26.86 23.80 -10.46
CA LYS A 266 -28.28 23.95 -10.86
C LYS A 266 -28.70 23.20 -12.14
N GLY A 267 -27.98 22.17 -12.57
CA GLY A 267 -28.37 21.34 -13.72
C GLY A 267 -28.42 19.85 -13.41
N GLN A 268 -28.72 19.03 -14.42
CA GLN A 268 -28.64 17.57 -14.34
C GLN A 268 -27.52 17.06 -15.26
N LEU A 269 -27.09 15.82 -15.02
CA LEU A 269 -26.28 15.11 -16.02
C LEU A 269 -27.20 14.69 -17.17
N SER A 270 -26.72 14.80 -18.41
CA SER A 270 -27.39 14.20 -19.57
C SER A 270 -27.41 12.67 -19.44
N ASP A 271 -28.27 11.99 -20.18
CA ASP A 271 -28.35 10.53 -20.14
C ASP A 271 -27.05 9.88 -20.63
N GLU A 272 -26.42 10.44 -21.65
CA GLU A 272 -25.07 10.05 -22.10
C GLU A 272 -24.03 10.18 -20.98
N GLN A 273 -24.04 11.29 -20.22
CA GLN A 273 -23.11 11.47 -19.10
C GLN A 273 -23.37 10.50 -17.94
N ARG A 274 -24.64 10.13 -17.71
CA ARG A 274 -25.00 9.12 -16.71
C ARG A 274 -24.49 7.75 -17.13
N GLU A 275 -24.67 7.39 -18.40
CA GLU A 275 -24.20 6.14 -18.95
C GLU A 275 -22.67 6.06 -18.94
N LEU A 276 -21.99 7.12 -19.36
CA LEU A 276 -20.53 7.23 -19.27
C LEU A 276 -20.04 7.09 -17.82
N ASN A 277 -20.70 7.75 -16.86
CA ASN A 277 -20.38 7.61 -15.44
C ASN A 277 -20.62 6.18 -14.92
N ARG A 278 -21.63 5.47 -15.45
CA ARG A 278 -21.91 4.06 -15.12
C ARG A 278 -20.76 3.17 -15.58
N LEU A 279 -20.27 3.35 -16.81
CA LEU A 279 -19.14 2.60 -17.36
C LEU A 279 -17.82 2.91 -16.63
N ILE A 280 -17.54 4.19 -16.36
CA ILE A 280 -16.37 4.60 -15.56
C ILE A 280 -16.43 3.94 -14.17
N SER A 281 -17.62 3.90 -13.55
CA SER A 281 -17.79 3.26 -12.24
C SER A 281 -17.53 1.75 -12.31
N LYS A 282 -17.97 1.06 -13.38
CA LYS A 282 -17.66 -0.37 -13.60
C LYS A 282 -16.16 -0.63 -13.68
N VAL A 283 -15.42 0.17 -14.46
CA VAL A 283 -13.94 0.06 -14.53
C VAL A 283 -13.30 0.31 -13.17
N ARG A 284 -13.80 1.30 -12.42
CA ARG A 284 -13.27 1.66 -11.10
C ARG A 284 -13.39 0.58 -10.03
N ILE A 285 -14.33 -0.35 -10.18
CA ILE A 285 -14.48 -1.52 -9.28
C ILE A 285 -13.17 -2.29 -9.16
N THR A 286 -12.32 -2.31 -10.19
CA THR A 286 -11.02 -3.01 -10.14
C THR A 286 -10.07 -2.44 -9.07
N ALA A 287 -10.04 -1.12 -8.88
CA ALA A 287 -9.24 -0.52 -7.81
C ALA A 287 -9.82 -0.82 -6.43
N GLU A 288 -11.15 -0.80 -6.29
CA GLU A 288 -11.84 -1.19 -5.05
C GLU A 288 -11.55 -2.66 -4.70
N ASN A 289 -11.56 -3.54 -5.70
CA ASN A 289 -11.17 -4.95 -5.57
C ASN A 289 -9.70 -5.11 -5.20
N GLY A 290 -8.81 -4.28 -5.75
CA GLY A 290 -7.40 -4.19 -5.33
C GLY A 290 -7.27 -3.85 -3.85
N ILE A 291 -7.94 -2.78 -3.39
CA ILE A 291 -7.96 -2.36 -1.99
C ILE A 291 -8.57 -3.44 -1.09
N ASN A 292 -9.65 -4.10 -1.53
CA ASN A 292 -10.27 -5.18 -0.78
C ASN A 292 -9.33 -6.37 -0.62
N ARG A 293 -8.58 -6.76 -1.67
CA ARG A 293 -7.54 -7.80 -1.57
C ARG A 293 -6.44 -7.42 -0.59
N MET A 294 -5.97 -6.16 -0.62
CA MET A 294 -5.02 -5.63 0.37
C MET A 294 -5.57 -5.74 1.80
N LYS A 295 -6.83 -5.35 2.00
CA LYS A 295 -7.49 -5.36 3.33
C LYS A 295 -7.85 -6.76 3.84
N LYS A 296 -7.73 -7.81 3.04
CA LYS A 296 -7.72 -9.20 3.56
C LYS A 296 -6.51 -9.46 4.46
N PHE A 297 -5.42 -8.70 4.29
CA PHE A 297 -4.35 -8.63 5.26
C PHE A 297 -4.71 -7.60 6.34
N ARG A 298 -5.01 -8.10 7.54
CA ARG A 298 -5.54 -7.26 8.62
C ARG A 298 -4.58 -6.14 9.02
N ALA A 299 -3.28 -6.27 8.74
CA ALA A 299 -2.29 -5.21 8.94
C ALA A 299 -2.58 -3.93 8.12
N CYS A 300 -3.33 -4.01 7.02
CA CYS A 300 -3.75 -2.87 6.19
C CYS A 300 -5.21 -2.46 6.42
N LYS A 301 -5.98 -3.21 7.20
CA LYS A 301 -7.41 -2.94 7.50
C LYS A 301 -7.63 -2.41 8.91
N ALA A 302 -7.02 -3.06 9.89
CA ALA A 302 -7.23 -2.77 11.30
C ALA A 302 -6.60 -1.42 11.69
N PHE A 303 -6.88 -0.96 12.91
CA PHE A 303 -6.21 0.18 13.50
C PHE A 303 -4.69 0.00 13.50
N PHE A 304 -3.95 0.93 12.92
CA PHE A 304 -2.51 0.86 12.77
C PHE A 304 -1.81 1.08 14.12
N ARG A 305 -1.15 0.02 14.61
CA ARG A 305 -0.53 -0.05 15.94
C ARG A 305 0.97 0.28 15.94
N ASN A 306 1.54 0.61 14.79
CA ASN A 306 2.99 0.75 14.62
C ASN A 306 3.40 2.21 14.38
N GLN A 307 4.71 2.46 14.33
CA GLN A 307 5.25 3.77 13.96
C GLN A 307 4.93 4.08 12.49
N THR A 308 4.58 5.34 12.20
CA THR A 308 4.21 5.79 10.85
C THR A 308 5.27 5.47 9.79
N ALA A 309 6.56 5.52 10.17
CA ALA A 309 7.68 5.18 9.29
C ALA A 309 7.60 3.75 8.72
N ARG A 310 6.97 2.82 9.45
CA ARG A 310 6.81 1.41 9.03
C ARG A 310 5.55 1.15 8.20
N HIS A 311 4.66 2.14 8.09
CA HIS A 311 3.40 1.97 7.35
C HIS A 311 3.67 1.64 5.87
N GLY A 312 4.61 2.35 5.24
CA GLY A 312 4.90 2.17 3.81
C GLY A 312 5.39 0.76 3.48
N VAL A 313 6.36 0.23 4.24
CA VAL A 313 6.90 -1.12 4.01
C VAL A 313 5.89 -2.23 4.30
N ILE A 314 5.02 -2.06 5.31
CA ILE A 314 3.94 -3.01 5.59
C ILE A 314 2.97 -3.08 4.41
N TRP A 315 2.53 -1.91 3.91
CA TRP A 315 1.66 -1.86 2.74
C TRP A 315 2.35 -2.37 1.48
N GLY A 316 3.65 -2.12 1.30
CA GLY A 316 4.41 -2.65 0.17
C GLY A 316 4.56 -4.17 0.19
N CYS A 317 4.87 -4.77 1.34
CA CYS A 317 4.85 -6.22 1.52
C CYS A 317 3.48 -6.81 1.17
N VAL A 318 2.41 -6.20 1.69
CA VAL A 318 1.04 -6.68 1.40
C VAL A 318 0.71 -6.55 -0.08
N ALA A 319 1.13 -5.47 -0.74
CA ALA A 319 0.92 -5.29 -2.18
C ALA A 319 1.69 -6.34 -3.00
N GLY A 320 2.93 -6.64 -2.62
CA GLY A 320 3.71 -7.72 -3.20
C GLY A 320 3.06 -9.10 -3.02
N LEU A 321 2.54 -9.40 -1.82
CA LEU A 321 1.79 -10.65 -1.56
C LEU A 321 0.50 -10.74 -2.38
N VAL A 322 -0.21 -9.63 -2.56
CA VAL A 322 -1.40 -9.57 -3.41
C VAL A 322 -1.05 -9.78 -4.88
N ASN A 323 0.06 -9.21 -5.35
CA ASN A 323 0.55 -9.37 -6.72
C ASN A 323 1.04 -10.80 -7.00
N LEU A 324 1.77 -11.42 -6.07
CA LEU A 324 2.22 -12.82 -6.18
C LEU A 324 1.01 -13.75 -6.41
N ARG A 325 -0.05 -13.57 -5.62
CA ARG A 325 -1.31 -14.31 -5.78
C ARG A 325 -2.12 -13.93 -7.02
N TRP A 326 -1.90 -12.74 -7.57
CA TRP A 326 -2.54 -12.31 -8.81
C TRP A 326 -1.86 -12.98 -10.00
N GLN A 327 -0.53 -12.99 -10.06
CA GLN A 327 0.26 -13.64 -11.11
C GLN A 327 -0.12 -15.12 -11.26
N ARG A 328 -0.24 -15.84 -10.14
CA ARG A 328 -0.68 -17.24 -10.18
C ARG A 328 -2.08 -17.41 -10.75
N ARG A 329 -3.04 -16.55 -10.37
CA ARG A 329 -4.40 -16.64 -10.90
C ARG A 329 -4.45 -16.36 -12.40
N LEU A 330 -3.63 -15.42 -12.86
CA LEU A 330 -3.49 -15.13 -14.28
C LEU A 330 -2.89 -16.33 -15.03
N TYR A 331 -1.84 -16.95 -14.47
CA TYR A 331 -1.22 -18.16 -15.02
C TYR A 331 -2.24 -19.31 -15.16
N LEU A 332 -3.00 -19.60 -14.09
CA LEU A 332 -4.05 -20.63 -14.07
C LEU A 332 -5.28 -20.32 -14.93
N SER A 333 -5.45 -19.08 -15.41
CA SER A 333 -6.54 -18.71 -16.32
C SER A 333 -6.11 -18.68 -17.78
N THR A 334 -4.81 -18.74 -18.05
CA THR A 334 -4.22 -18.69 -19.39
C THR A 334 -3.64 -20.03 -19.84
N HIS A 335 -3.53 -20.98 -18.91
CA HIS A 335 -3.11 -22.38 -19.07
C HIS A 335 -4.05 -23.24 -18.23
#